data_AF-A0A0F9DH18-F1
#
_entry.id   AF-A0A0F9DH18-F1
#
_cell.length_a   1.000
_cell.length_b   1.000
_cell.length_c   1.000
_cell.angle_alpha   90.00
_cell.angle_beta   90.00
_cell.angle_gamma   90.00
#
_symmetry.space_group_name_H-M   'P 1'
#
loop_
_entity.id
_entity.type
_entity.pdbx_description
1 polymer ?
#
loop_
_entity_poly.entity_id
_entity_poly.type
_entity_poly.pdbx_seq_one_letter_code
_entity_poly.pdbx_strand_id
1 'polypeptide(L)'
;NTDTVTILMTQAETAATTAALGNDVTLKWDAPGNILSINTGRIISNISSIIAGDYEIITGAGRADFIDGSVIKSTWFDQLRTAGRHIDDSRVVLEVRKEETLDYDYTFVIDLRLDFKSRLTIPNGRTLTINSPAHVIADSAYFIFNETGTGAVIFTNGGTVHPEWWGASADSDGTAGNGTDNLAAFDSSLASLVNEGGEIRLLPGKYRITDYWDIRIATLVSDRTIKIKGQYRSTAIILDNDIGTYALVYDDGSDETTLQASKHVLILEGFKIGHTKTIILEETFHPGTGLYTTARDSLYTKLRIVGFTFGLHAYAAWKSAYHEVSTPYNQKGITIDRSSFLTTLDRVTVSNSGDDNTPANGYGLLFKRSSGVISAIGAESSRSYGIIIENSHGVNIVGGNIETYTNSRSILLRGLTGANYADIRNWTTGVTISGIRFWNALGIEMDEGVGWVEIDGNSWTNNAPGQIEGISTFMVRGIATDKLTVKNINYTSNNNWLLGVEPEHHRTPNWGHAFTKDGLTYQASIPTAGTYLQGYQIINSINPSFRWVIRSDGTFGTLNITGTIVDWTTDPNIITLSTLVGIYPGVHVNIVGIGDVIIGNVDTDTDIATFSPAAGANVAGAAVT
;
A
#
# COMPACT_ATOMS: atom_id res chain seq x y z
N ASN A 1 16.97 -19.25 -62.41
CA ASN A 1 18.26 -19.91 -62.18
C ASN A 1 19.09 -19.01 -61.29
N THR A 2 19.06 -19.25 -59.99
CA THR A 2 19.98 -18.61 -59.04
C THR A 2 21.24 -19.47 -59.00
N ASP A 3 22.13 -19.26 -59.96
CA ASP A 3 23.43 -19.92 -59.95
C ASP A 3 24.25 -19.31 -58.81
N THR A 4 24.38 -20.04 -57.70
CA THR A 4 25.19 -19.61 -56.56
C THR A 4 26.66 -19.86 -56.86
N VAL A 5 27.51 -18.84 -56.75
CA VAL A 5 28.96 -18.95 -56.92
C VAL A 5 29.60 -19.08 -55.54
N THR A 6 30.46 -20.08 -55.33
CA THR A 6 31.27 -20.17 -54.10
C THR A 6 32.71 -19.73 -54.40
N ILE A 7 33.19 -18.69 -53.71
CA ILE A 7 34.59 -18.29 -53.72
C ILE A 7 35.26 -18.96 -52.52
N LEU A 8 36.24 -19.81 -52.80
CA LEU A 8 37.03 -20.50 -51.77
C LEU A 8 38.28 -19.69 -51.44
N MET A 9 38.40 -19.28 -50.18
CA MET A 9 39.53 -18.56 -49.62
C MET A 9 40.55 -19.55 -49.06
N THR A 10 41.55 -19.93 -49.87
CA THR A 10 42.58 -20.94 -49.52
C THR A 10 43.89 -20.33 -49.03
N GLN A 11 44.04 -19.01 -49.06
CA GLN A 11 45.21 -18.26 -48.59
C GLN A 11 44.77 -16.86 -48.13
N ALA A 12 45.67 -16.12 -47.47
CA ALA A 12 45.43 -14.72 -47.15
C ALA A 12 45.37 -13.87 -48.42
N GLU A 13 44.42 -12.96 -48.49
CA GLU A 13 44.15 -12.13 -49.66
C GLU A 13 44.02 -10.66 -49.26
N THR A 14 44.35 -9.75 -50.18
CA THR A 14 44.21 -8.30 -49.97
C THR A 14 43.25 -7.70 -50.99
N ALA A 15 42.13 -7.14 -50.51
CA ALA A 15 41.22 -6.36 -51.32
C ALA A 15 41.82 -4.96 -51.57
N ALA A 16 42.55 -4.84 -52.68
CA ALA A 16 43.18 -3.58 -53.10
C ALA A 16 42.21 -2.60 -53.79
N THR A 17 41.01 -3.06 -54.16
CA THR A 17 39.96 -2.31 -54.87
C THR A 17 38.60 -2.51 -54.21
N THR A 18 37.71 -1.54 -54.36
CA THR A 18 36.30 -1.68 -53.97
C THR A 18 35.62 -2.66 -54.92
N ALA A 19 34.82 -3.58 -54.39
CA ALA A 19 34.06 -4.55 -55.17
C ALA A 19 32.74 -4.89 -54.50
N ALA A 20 31.73 -5.23 -55.30
CA ALA A 20 30.49 -5.83 -54.83
C ALA A 20 30.49 -7.31 -55.24
N LEU A 21 30.34 -8.23 -54.28
CA LEU A 21 30.38 -9.67 -54.56
C LEU A 21 29.10 -10.14 -55.26
N GLY A 22 27.96 -9.54 -54.92
CA GLY A 22 26.65 -9.90 -55.45
C GLY A 22 25.93 -10.92 -54.57
N ASN A 23 24.60 -10.90 -54.62
CA ASN A 23 23.75 -11.61 -53.65
C ASN A 23 23.87 -13.14 -53.72
N ASP A 24 24.29 -13.67 -54.87
CA ASP A 24 24.43 -15.11 -55.14
C ASP A 24 25.84 -15.65 -54.87
N VAL A 25 26.72 -14.86 -54.22
CA VAL A 25 28.09 -15.28 -53.88
C VAL A 25 28.18 -15.76 -52.43
N THR A 26 28.74 -16.95 -52.25
CA THR A 26 29.15 -17.49 -50.95
C THR A 26 30.66 -17.41 -50.81
N LEU A 27 31.15 -16.74 -49.77
CA LEU A 27 32.54 -16.79 -49.39
C LEU A 27 32.77 -17.97 -48.44
N LYS A 28 33.73 -18.84 -48.75
CA LYS A 28 34.06 -20.00 -47.91
C LYS A 28 35.53 -19.98 -47.49
N TRP A 29 35.78 -20.14 -46.20
CA TRP A 29 37.11 -20.34 -45.64
C TRP A 29 37.30 -21.81 -45.26
N ASP A 30 38.39 -22.42 -45.70
CA ASP A 30 38.72 -23.82 -45.42
C ASP A 30 39.63 -24.01 -44.20
N ALA A 31 40.40 -22.99 -43.81
CA ALA A 31 41.31 -23.03 -42.67
C ALA A 31 41.52 -21.65 -42.01
N PRO A 32 41.94 -21.61 -40.73
CA PRO A 32 42.42 -20.38 -40.08
C PRO A 32 43.68 -19.83 -40.77
N GLY A 33 43.83 -18.51 -40.78
CA GLY A 33 44.97 -17.81 -41.41
C GLY A 33 44.71 -17.31 -42.84
N ASN A 34 43.62 -17.76 -43.48
CA ASN A 34 43.21 -17.30 -44.81
C ASN A 34 42.47 -15.96 -44.75
N ILE A 35 43.09 -14.93 -44.20
CA ILE A 35 42.42 -13.67 -43.85
C ILE A 35 42.22 -12.80 -45.09
N LEU A 36 41.02 -12.22 -45.25
CA LEU A 36 40.75 -11.14 -46.20
C LEU A 36 41.07 -9.79 -45.55
N SER A 37 42.18 -9.18 -45.96
CA SER A 37 42.56 -7.83 -45.56
C SER A 37 41.98 -6.79 -46.52
N ILE A 38 41.20 -5.84 -46.02
CA ILE A 38 40.60 -4.78 -46.84
C ILE A 38 41.40 -3.48 -46.66
N ASN A 39 41.96 -2.96 -47.75
CA ASN A 39 42.77 -1.74 -47.69
C ASN A 39 41.94 -0.50 -47.31
N THR A 40 42.60 0.48 -46.67
CA THR A 40 41.98 1.77 -46.31
C THR A 40 41.26 2.41 -47.50
N GLY A 41 40.03 2.87 -47.29
CA GLY A 41 39.22 3.50 -48.34
C GLY A 41 38.64 2.52 -49.37
N ARG A 42 38.76 1.20 -49.15
CA ARG A 42 38.11 0.16 -49.96
C ARG A 42 36.91 -0.42 -49.22
N ILE A 43 35.93 -0.85 -50.01
CA ILE A 43 34.71 -1.48 -49.51
C ILE A 43 34.50 -2.79 -50.28
N ILE A 44 34.27 -3.88 -49.57
CA ILE A 44 33.71 -5.11 -50.15
C ILE A 44 32.25 -5.16 -49.74
N SER A 45 31.32 -4.97 -50.67
CA SER A 45 29.88 -4.89 -50.39
C SER A 45 29.10 -6.07 -50.93
N ASN A 46 27.82 -6.13 -50.55
CA ASN A 46 26.88 -7.19 -50.88
C ASN A 46 27.36 -8.58 -50.41
N ILE A 47 27.95 -8.66 -49.21
CA ILE A 47 28.33 -9.92 -48.60
C ILE A 47 27.06 -10.55 -47.99
N SER A 48 26.53 -11.61 -48.60
CA SER A 48 25.32 -12.32 -48.11
C SER A 48 25.61 -13.61 -47.34
N SER A 49 26.53 -14.44 -47.84
CA SER A 49 26.75 -15.78 -47.31
C SER A 49 28.22 -16.04 -47.03
N ILE A 50 28.52 -16.37 -45.78
CA ILE A 50 29.85 -16.76 -45.31
C ILE A 50 29.78 -18.15 -44.70
N ILE A 51 30.67 -19.03 -45.15
CA ILE A 51 30.93 -20.33 -44.56
C ILE A 51 32.34 -20.30 -43.97
N ALA A 52 32.44 -20.07 -42.67
CA ALA A 52 33.71 -20.05 -41.95
C ALA A 52 33.55 -20.62 -40.53
N GLY A 53 34.65 -21.16 -39.99
CA GLY A 53 34.75 -21.56 -38.59
C GLY A 53 34.77 -20.37 -37.63
N ASP A 54 35.19 -20.62 -36.39
CA ASP A 54 35.30 -19.61 -35.34
C ASP A 54 36.76 -19.13 -35.23
N TYR A 55 37.23 -18.43 -36.25
CA TYR A 55 38.56 -17.83 -36.36
C TYR A 55 38.51 -16.56 -37.23
N GLU A 56 39.55 -15.73 -37.16
CA GLU A 56 39.62 -14.45 -37.88
C GLU A 56 39.63 -14.69 -39.40
N ILE A 57 38.77 -13.96 -40.11
CA ILE A 57 38.65 -14.02 -41.58
C ILE A 57 38.64 -12.64 -42.25
N ILE A 58 38.37 -11.57 -41.51
CA ILE A 58 38.35 -10.20 -42.03
C ILE A 58 39.24 -9.30 -41.18
N THR A 59 40.13 -8.55 -41.84
CA THR A 59 40.99 -7.55 -41.21
C THR A 59 41.18 -6.34 -42.12
N GLY A 60 42.05 -5.42 -41.71
CA GLY A 60 42.42 -4.23 -42.48
C GLY A 60 41.49 -3.04 -42.24
N ALA A 61 41.92 -1.85 -42.66
CA ALA A 61 41.27 -0.57 -42.35
C ALA A 61 40.15 -0.17 -43.32
N GLY A 62 39.85 -0.99 -44.33
CA GLY A 62 38.69 -0.83 -45.20
C GLY A 62 37.39 -1.28 -44.53
N ARG A 63 36.34 -1.48 -45.35
CA ARG A 63 34.99 -1.81 -44.89
C ARG A 63 34.46 -3.08 -45.57
N ALA A 64 33.71 -3.88 -44.81
CA ALA A 64 33.00 -5.05 -45.31
C ALA A 64 31.52 -4.79 -45.08
N ASP A 65 30.76 -4.59 -46.16
CA ASP A 65 29.35 -4.23 -46.13
C ASP A 65 28.50 -5.48 -46.41
N PHE A 66 27.66 -5.81 -45.45
CA PHE A 66 26.90 -7.05 -45.39
C PHE A 66 25.45 -6.78 -45.77
N ILE A 67 24.82 -7.76 -46.42
CA ILE A 67 23.40 -7.64 -46.77
C ILE A 67 22.55 -7.74 -45.50
N ASP A 68 21.47 -6.97 -45.46
CA ASP A 68 20.48 -7.01 -44.37
C ASP A 68 20.04 -8.45 -44.06
N GLY A 69 19.98 -8.78 -42.77
CA GLY A 69 19.67 -10.11 -42.24
C GLY A 69 20.88 -11.03 -42.12
N SER A 70 22.08 -10.60 -42.53
CA SER A 70 23.30 -11.41 -42.36
C SER A 70 23.62 -11.66 -40.89
N VAL A 71 24.15 -12.85 -40.62
CA VAL A 71 24.69 -13.24 -39.30
C VAL A 71 26.20 -13.26 -39.38
N ILE A 72 26.84 -12.50 -38.50
CA ILE A 72 28.29 -12.28 -38.47
C ILE A 72 28.80 -12.73 -37.10
N LYS A 73 29.99 -13.32 -37.03
CA LYS A 73 30.58 -13.78 -35.77
C LYS A 73 31.68 -12.83 -35.30
N SER A 74 31.73 -12.51 -34.01
CA SER A 74 32.82 -11.68 -33.44
C SER A 74 34.20 -12.34 -33.60
N THR A 75 34.26 -13.67 -33.68
CA THR A 75 35.49 -14.43 -33.94
C THR A 75 36.08 -14.18 -35.33
N TRP A 76 35.30 -13.67 -36.27
CA TRP A 76 35.77 -13.34 -37.63
C TRP A 76 36.66 -12.10 -37.68
N PHE A 77 36.76 -11.39 -36.57
CA PHE A 77 37.59 -10.21 -36.40
C PHE A 77 38.56 -10.41 -35.23
N ASP A 78 39.64 -9.64 -35.23
CA ASP A 78 40.60 -9.61 -34.14
C ASP A 78 39.94 -9.14 -32.83
N GLN A 79 39.09 -8.11 -32.91
CA GLN A 79 38.39 -7.49 -31.78
C GLN A 79 36.98 -7.02 -32.18
N LEU A 80 36.10 -6.85 -31.17
CA LEU A 80 34.75 -6.31 -31.37
C LEU A 80 34.73 -4.93 -32.06
N ARG A 81 35.77 -4.12 -31.84
CA ARG A 81 35.94 -2.82 -32.52
C ARG A 81 36.02 -2.95 -34.01
N THR A 82 36.81 -3.90 -34.48
CA THR A 82 37.00 -4.14 -35.89
C THR A 82 35.68 -4.59 -36.50
N ALA A 83 34.96 -5.51 -35.84
CA ALA A 83 33.61 -5.91 -36.25
C ALA A 83 32.69 -4.69 -36.45
N GLY A 84 32.64 -3.83 -35.44
CA GLY A 84 31.84 -2.61 -35.45
C GLY A 84 32.16 -1.67 -36.61
N ARG A 85 33.45 -1.46 -36.93
CA ARG A 85 33.88 -0.64 -38.08
C ARG A 85 33.41 -1.21 -39.42
N HIS A 86 33.39 -2.54 -39.55
CA HIS A 86 32.94 -3.17 -40.79
C HIS A 86 31.42 -3.07 -40.94
N ILE A 87 30.66 -3.25 -39.85
CA ILE A 87 29.20 -3.42 -39.83
C ILE A 87 28.37 -2.11 -39.95
N ASP A 88 29.01 -0.95 -39.89
CA ASP A 88 28.46 0.39 -39.56
C ASP A 88 27.08 0.86 -40.13
N ASP A 89 26.47 0.24 -41.15
CA ASP A 89 25.15 0.65 -41.67
C ASP A 89 24.20 -0.50 -42.04
N SER A 90 24.58 -1.75 -41.78
CA SER A 90 23.82 -2.92 -42.22
C SER A 90 22.90 -3.44 -41.09
N ARG A 91 21.68 -3.90 -41.42
CA ARG A 91 20.81 -4.61 -40.45
C ARG A 91 21.29 -6.04 -40.25
N VAL A 92 22.28 -6.23 -39.39
CA VAL A 92 22.89 -7.55 -39.17
C VAL A 92 22.71 -8.04 -37.74
N VAL A 93 22.95 -9.33 -37.55
CA VAL A 93 23.11 -9.95 -36.24
C VAL A 93 24.58 -10.23 -36.02
N LEU A 94 25.18 -9.61 -34.99
CA LEU A 94 26.53 -9.91 -34.56
C LEU A 94 26.48 -10.90 -33.40
N GLU A 95 26.92 -12.13 -33.65
CA GLU A 95 27.08 -13.16 -32.64
C GLU A 95 28.41 -12.95 -31.89
N VAL A 96 28.33 -12.59 -30.61
CA VAL A 96 29.50 -12.46 -29.73
C VAL A 96 29.87 -13.86 -29.20
N ARG A 97 30.82 -14.52 -29.87
CA ARG A 97 31.18 -15.94 -29.63
C ARG A 97 32.44 -16.17 -28.82
N LYS A 98 33.26 -15.14 -28.62
CA LYS A 98 34.45 -15.18 -27.75
C LYS A 98 34.30 -14.15 -26.64
N GLU A 99 34.93 -14.40 -25.50
CA GLU A 99 35.03 -13.37 -24.46
C GLU A 99 35.80 -12.18 -25.01
N GLU A 100 35.24 -10.99 -24.85
CA GLU A 100 35.78 -9.75 -25.41
C GLU A 100 35.95 -8.71 -24.30
N THR A 101 36.90 -7.81 -24.47
CA THR A 101 37.06 -6.63 -23.61
C THR A 101 36.92 -5.37 -24.45
N LEU A 102 36.00 -4.49 -24.07
CA LEU A 102 35.77 -3.22 -24.76
C LEU A 102 36.77 -2.17 -24.27
N ASP A 103 37.92 -2.04 -24.93
CA ASP A 103 38.99 -1.14 -24.48
C ASP A 103 38.77 0.37 -24.78
N TYR A 104 37.55 0.76 -25.16
CA TYR A 104 37.15 2.10 -25.63
C TYR A 104 35.65 2.34 -25.51
N ASP A 105 35.22 3.60 -25.66
CA ASP A 105 33.79 3.91 -25.77
C ASP A 105 33.28 3.53 -27.14
N TYR A 106 32.15 2.82 -27.19
CA TYR A 106 31.59 2.40 -28.45
C TYR A 106 30.08 2.55 -28.48
N THR A 107 29.57 2.98 -29.63
CA THR A 107 28.14 3.07 -29.90
C THR A 107 27.82 2.16 -31.05
N PHE A 108 26.98 1.15 -30.80
CA PHE A 108 26.42 0.36 -31.87
C PHE A 108 25.34 1.17 -32.59
N VAL A 109 25.37 1.11 -33.92
CA VAL A 109 24.38 1.77 -34.77
C VAL A 109 22.99 1.18 -34.55
N ILE A 110 21.97 1.99 -34.87
CA ILE A 110 20.57 1.74 -34.50
C ILE A 110 20.03 0.38 -34.94
N ASP A 111 20.57 -0.22 -35.99
CA ASP A 111 19.98 -1.40 -36.63
C ASP A 111 20.73 -2.72 -36.37
N LEU A 112 21.78 -2.69 -35.53
CA LEU A 112 22.53 -3.88 -35.15
C LEU A 112 21.85 -4.65 -34.00
N ARG A 113 21.75 -5.98 -34.14
CA ARG A 113 21.40 -6.89 -33.04
C ARG A 113 22.63 -7.65 -32.55
N LEU A 114 22.79 -7.76 -31.24
CA LEU A 114 23.89 -8.45 -30.58
C LEU A 114 23.40 -9.77 -30.01
N ASP A 115 23.87 -10.88 -30.56
CA ASP A 115 23.56 -12.22 -30.05
C ASP A 115 24.71 -12.74 -29.17
N PHE A 116 24.53 -12.66 -27.85
CA PHE A 116 25.60 -13.02 -26.92
C PHE A 116 25.64 -14.53 -26.69
N LYS A 117 26.67 -15.17 -27.27
CA LYS A 117 27.07 -16.55 -26.98
C LYS A 117 28.23 -16.64 -25.99
N SER A 118 28.80 -15.49 -25.61
CA SER A 118 29.91 -15.32 -24.66
C SER A 118 29.76 -13.97 -23.94
N ARG A 119 30.66 -13.71 -22.98
CA ARG A 119 30.68 -12.50 -22.15
C ARG A 119 31.41 -11.34 -22.80
N LEU A 120 31.00 -10.13 -22.46
CA LEU A 120 31.67 -8.89 -22.79
C LEU A 120 32.09 -8.18 -21.49
N THR A 121 33.36 -7.85 -21.37
CA THR A 121 33.90 -7.06 -20.25
C THR A 121 33.98 -5.60 -20.68
N ILE A 122 33.40 -4.70 -19.89
CA ILE A 122 33.44 -3.24 -20.13
C ILE A 122 34.27 -2.61 -19.01
N PRO A 123 35.56 -2.31 -19.23
CA PRO A 123 36.43 -1.75 -18.20
C PRO A 123 35.91 -0.44 -17.61
N ASN A 124 36.35 -0.13 -16.39
CA ASN A 124 36.04 1.14 -15.75
C ASN A 124 36.39 2.34 -16.65
N GLY A 125 35.52 3.35 -16.66
CA GLY A 125 35.68 4.54 -17.50
C GLY A 125 35.40 4.32 -18.99
N ARG A 126 34.88 3.15 -19.37
CA ARG A 126 34.36 2.87 -20.73
C ARG A 126 32.85 2.80 -20.75
N THR A 127 32.27 3.14 -21.89
CA THR A 127 30.83 3.11 -22.14
C THR A 127 30.50 2.33 -23.41
N LEU A 128 29.59 1.38 -23.28
CA LEU A 128 28.93 0.73 -24.40
C LEU A 128 27.53 1.31 -24.59
N THR A 129 27.27 1.93 -25.73
CA THR A 129 25.95 2.46 -26.07
C THR A 129 25.26 1.54 -27.09
N ILE A 130 24.05 1.10 -26.75
CA ILE A 130 23.18 0.27 -27.58
C ILE A 130 21.86 1.01 -27.79
N ASN A 131 21.23 0.85 -28.95
CA ASN A 131 20.01 1.59 -29.25
C ASN A 131 18.83 1.25 -28.32
N SER A 132 18.60 -0.04 -28.02
CA SER A 132 17.52 -0.50 -27.14
C SER A 132 17.87 -1.87 -26.57
N PRO A 133 17.38 -2.24 -25.37
CA PRO A 133 17.50 -3.60 -24.85
C PRO A 133 16.95 -4.66 -25.80
N ALA A 134 15.96 -4.32 -26.65
CA ALA A 134 15.42 -5.23 -27.66
C ALA A 134 16.44 -5.64 -28.74
N HIS A 135 17.59 -4.97 -28.82
CA HIS A 135 18.66 -5.31 -29.75
C HIS A 135 19.69 -6.26 -29.14
N VAL A 136 19.53 -6.60 -27.85
CA VAL A 136 20.26 -7.67 -27.19
C VAL A 136 19.47 -8.96 -27.35
N ILE A 137 20.06 -9.94 -28.04
CA ILE A 137 19.57 -11.31 -28.12
C ILE A 137 20.39 -12.13 -27.13
N ALA A 138 19.82 -12.38 -25.98
CA ALA A 138 20.41 -13.22 -24.95
C ALA A 138 19.27 -13.87 -24.14
N ASP A 139 19.56 -15.02 -23.53
CA ASP A 139 18.65 -15.54 -22.51
C ASP A 139 18.57 -14.54 -21.35
N SER A 140 17.38 -14.40 -20.76
CA SER A 140 17.17 -13.52 -19.61
C SER A 140 18.04 -13.85 -18.40
N ALA A 141 18.48 -15.11 -18.27
CA ALA A 141 19.38 -15.56 -17.20
C ALA A 141 20.86 -15.55 -17.61
N TYR A 142 21.18 -15.12 -18.83
CA TYR A 142 22.55 -15.14 -19.32
C TYR A 142 23.34 -13.96 -18.77
N PHE A 143 24.49 -14.25 -18.16
CA PHE A 143 25.41 -13.23 -17.73
C PHE A 143 26.21 -12.71 -18.93
N ILE A 144 25.95 -11.46 -19.32
CA ILE A 144 26.48 -10.85 -20.55
C ILE A 144 27.65 -9.92 -20.23
N PHE A 145 27.42 -8.96 -19.32
CA PHE A 145 28.32 -7.86 -19.01
C PHE A 145 29.09 -8.20 -17.74
N ASN A 146 30.35 -8.61 -17.90
CA ASN A 146 31.16 -9.14 -16.81
C ASN A 146 31.43 -8.11 -15.69
N GLU A 147 31.18 -8.50 -14.43
CA GLU A 147 31.36 -7.74 -13.19
C GLU A 147 32.77 -7.18 -12.97
N THR A 148 33.81 -7.80 -13.54
CA THR A 148 35.17 -7.24 -13.41
C THR A 148 35.32 -5.89 -14.13
N GLY A 149 34.44 -5.62 -15.09
CA GLY A 149 34.34 -4.36 -15.77
C GLY A 149 33.26 -3.48 -15.16
N THR A 150 33.64 -2.42 -14.43
CA THR A 150 32.69 -1.46 -13.86
C THR A 150 32.32 -0.34 -14.85
N GLY A 151 32.52 -0.56 -16.15
CA GLY A 151 32.13 0.38 -17.20
C GLY A 151 30.62 0.40 -17.41
N ALA A 152 30.15 1.44 -18.10
CA ALA A 152 28.73 1.67 -18.30
C ALA A 152 28.20 0.93 -19.54
N VAL A 153 26.99 0.36 -19.43
CA VAL A 153 26.15 0.00 -20.58
C VAL A 153 25.01 1.01 -20.62
N ILE A 154 24.76 1.62 -21.77
CA ILE A 154 23.72 2.62 -21.94
C ILE A 154 22.78 2.20 -23.07
N PHE A 155 21.48 2.20 -22.80
CA PHE A 155 20.45 2.09 -23.82
C PHE A 155 19.87 3.46 -24.15
N THR A 156 19.87 3.83 -25.43
CA THR A 156 19.38 5.16 -25.83
C THR A 156 17.85 5.25 -25.87
N ASN A 157 17.16 4.13 -26.08
CA ASN A 157 15.71 3.99 -26.02
C ASN A 157 15.31 2.96 -24.96
N GLY A 158 14.08 3.07 -24.47
CA GLY A 158 13.55 2.15 -23.47
C GLY A 158 13.44 0.70 -23.94
N GLY A 159 13.19 -0.21 -23.00
CA GLY A 159 13.00 -1.64 -23.25
C GLY A 159 13.00 -2.43 -21.95
N THR A 160 13.13 -3.75 -22.04
CA THR A 160 13.26 -4.64 -20.88
C THR A 160 14.72 -5.05 -20.70
N VAL A 161 15.27 -4.81 -19.51
CA VAL A 161 16.58 -5.28 -19.07
C VAL A 161 16.44 -6.27 -17.92
N HIS A 162 17.45 -7.10 -17.75
CA HIS A 162 17.52 -8.13 -16.73
C HIS A 162 18.79 -7.92 -15.90
N PRO A 163 18.73 -7.72 -14.58
CA PRO A 163 19.94 -7.58 -13.77
C PRO A 163 20.90 -8.76 -13.89
N GLU A 164 20.41 -9.94 -14.26
CA GLU A 164 21.20 -11.13 -14.57
C GLU A 164 22.20 -10.90 -15.70
N TRP A 165 21.91 -9.99 -16.63
CA TRP A 165 22.87 -9.57 -17.65
C TRP A 165 24.13 -8.95 -17.05
N TRP A 166 24.07 -8.42 -15.83
CA TRP A 166 25.19 -7.88 -15.05
C TRP A 166 25.61 -8.78 -13.88
N GLY A 167 25.19 -10.05 -13.86
CA GLY A 167 25.66 -11.03 -12.89
C GLY A 167 24.74 -11.24 -11.70
N ALA A 168 23.56 -10.59 -11.66
CA ALA A 168 22.58 -10.89 -10.62
C ALA A 168 22.23 -12.39 -10.65
N SER A 169 22.14 -12.99 -9.46
CA SER A 169 21.81 -14.39 -9.24
C SER A 169 20.76 -14.50 -8.14
N ALA A 170 19.68 -15.20 -8.46
CA ALA A 170 18.55 -15.42 -7.57
C ALA A 170 18.76 -16.63 -6.63
N ASP A 171 19.99 -16.76 -6.10
CA ASP A 171 20.53 -17.94 -5.41
C ASP A 171 20.45 -17.90 -3.88
N SER A 172 19.90 -16.82 -3.30
CA SER A 172 19.78 -16.73 -1.84
C SER A 172 18.77 -17.75 -1.32
N ASP A 173 19.10 -18.42 -0.22
CA ASP A 173 18.10 -19.20 0.54
C ASP A 173 17.26 -18.33 1.49
N GLY A 174 17.58 -17.03 1.61
CA GLY A 174 16.98 -16.09 2.54
C GLY A 174 17.68 -16.00 3.90
N THR A 175 18.82 -16.66 4.08
CA THR A 175 19.67 -16.58 5.26
C THR A 175 20.74 -15.51 5.10
N ALA A 176 21.12 -14.87 6.20
CA ALA A 176 22.19 -13.87 6.21
C ALA A 176 23.52 -14.47 5.71
N GLY A 177 24.25 -13.69 4.90
CA GLY A 177 25.51 -14.10 4.27
C GLY A 177 25.37 -15.14 3.14
N ASN A 178 24.16 -15.61 2.83
CA ASN A 178 23.92 -16.63 1.81
C ASN A 178 23.42 -16.03 0.48
N GLY A 179 24.11 -16.36 -0.60
CA GLY A 179 23.79 -15.93 -1.96
C GLY A 179 24.62 -14.73 -2.42
N THR A 180 24.57 -14.52 -3.73
CA THR A 180 25.26 -13.43 -4.43
C THR A 180 24.72 -12.08 -3.96
N ASP A 181 25.59 -11.10 -3.76
CA ASP A 181 25.15 -9.71 -3.53
C ASP A 181 24.79 -9.06 -4.87
N ASN A 182 23.51 -8.76 -5.05
CA ASN A 182 22.95 -8.36 -6.33
C ASN A 182 22.91 -6.84 -6.52
N LEU A 183 23.32 -6.05 -5.52
CA LEU A 183 23.16 -4.61 -5.54
C LEU A 183 23.86 -3.95 -6.74
N ALA A 184 25.11 -4.31 -7.04
CA ALA A 184 25.85 -3.76 -8.17
C ALA A 184 25.20 -4.07 -9.52
N ALA A 185 24.63 -5.27 -9.68
CA ALA A 185 23.92 -5.67 -10.88
C ALA A 185 22.58 -4.94 -11.03
N PHE A 186 21.88 -4.72 -9.93
CA PHE A 186 20.65 -3.93 -9.87
C PHE A 186 20.92 -2.46 -10.26
N ASP A 187 21.95 -1.85 -9.68
CA ASP A 187 22.38 -0.49 -10.00
C ASP A 187 22.81 -0.36 -11.46
N SER A 188 23.58 -1.33 -11.98
CA SER A 188 24.01 -1.33 -13.38
C SER A 188 22.82 -1.46 -14.35
N SER A 189 21.85 -2.30 -14.02
CA SER A 189 20.63 -2.45 -14.83
C SER A 189 19.80 -1.17 -14.86
N LEU A 190 19.66 -0.48 -13.72
CA LEU A 190 18.95 0.79 -13.61
C LEU A 190 19.70 1.91 -14.36
N ALA A 191 21.02 2.00 -14.15
CA ALA A 191 21.89 2.96 -14.80
C ALA A 191 21.92 2.79 -16.33
N SER A 192 21.56 1.62 -16.86
CA SER A 192 21.48 1.42 -18.31
C SER A 192 20.28 2.09 -18.99
N LEU A 193 19.25 2.47 -18.23
CA LEU A 193 17.98 3.04 -18.74
C LEU A 193 17.95 4.58 -18.70
N VAL A 194 18.99 5.23 -19.24
CA VAL A 194 19.29 6.66 -18.99
C VAL A 194 18.41 7.70 -19.68
N ASN A 195 17.57 7.36 -20.67
CA ASN A 195 16.86 8.38 -21.48
C ASN A 195 15.34 8.32 -21.34
N GLU A 196 14.72 7.18 -21.65
CA GLU A 196 13.26 7.05 -21.74
C GLU A 196 12.65 6.28 -20.56
N GLY A 197 13.49 5.80 -19.63
CA GLY A 197 13.12 4.78 -18.66
C GLY A 197 13.01 3.40 -19.32
N GLY A 198 12.23 2.50 -18.73
CA GLY A 198 12.13 1.12 -19.19
C GLY A 198 11.60 0.18 -18.13
N GLU A 199 11.77 -1.12 -18.37
CA GLU A 199 11.42 -2.19 -17.46
C GLU A 199 12.66 -2.96 -17.01
N ILE A 200 12.85 -3.10 -15.71
CA ILE A 200 13.77 -4.06 -15.09
C ILE A 200 12.93 -5.28 -14.72
N ARG A 201 13.24 -6.43 -15.32
CA ARG A 201 12.51 -7.68 -15.08
C ARG A 201 13.38 -8.66 -14.31
N LEU A 202 12.95 -8.95 -13.08
CA LEU A 202 13.55 -9.92 -12.18
C LEU A 202 13.02 -11.32 -12.52
N LEU A 203 13.92 -12.30 -12.60
CA LEU A 203 13.54 -13.70 -12.72
C LEU A 203 12.98 -14.26 -11.38
N PRO A 204 12.39 -15.46 -11.40
CA PRO A 204 12.00 -16.17 -10.19
C PRO A 204 13.22 -16.54 -9.33
N GLY A 205 13.11 -16.36 -8.02
CA GLY A 205 14.13 -16.71 -7.03
C GLY A 205 14.28 -15.63 -5.96
N LYS A 206 15.35 -15.70 -5.16
CA LYS A 206 15.63 -14.72 -4.10
C LYS A 206 16.95 -14.03 -4.37
N TYR A 207 16.91 -12.72 -4.51
CA TYR A 207 18.07 -11.86 -4.70
C TYR A 207 18.46 -11.28 -3.35
N ARG A 208 19.66 -11.57 -2.89
CA ARG A 208 20.24 -10.93 -1.71
C ARG A 208 20.85 -9.59 -2.10
N ILE A 209 20.63 -8.55 -1.30
CA ILE A 209 21.33 -7.27 -1.38
C ILE A 209 21.92 -6.93 -0.01
N THR A 210 23.17 -6.47 0.03
CA THR A 210 23.86 -6.13 1.30
C THR A 210 23.64 -4.70 1.76
N ASP A 211 23.10 -3.85 0.90
CA ASP A 211 22.67 -2.49 1.22
C ASP A 211 21.31 -2.20 0.55
N TYR A 212 20.75 -1.01 0.80
CA TYR A 212 19.51 -0.60 0.17
C TYR A 212 19.70 -0.38 -1.33
N TRP A 213 18.70 -0.79 -2.12
CA TRP A 213 18.66 -0.47 -3.54
C TRP A 213 18.03 0.92 -3.73
N ASP A 214 18.85 1.83 -4.24
CA ASP A 214 18.48 3.21 -4.50
C ASP A 214 17.97 3.37 -5.94
N ILE A 215 16.65 3.45 -6.10
CA ILE A 215 15.99 3.56 -7.41
C ILE A 215 15.94 5.03 -7.87
N ARG A 216 16.93 5.83 -7.45
CA ARG A 216 17.08 7.21 -7.89
C ARG A 216 17.59 7.28 -9.32
N ILE A 217 16.89 8.07 -10.14
CA ILE A 217 17.38 8.45 -11.46
C ILE A 217 18.22 9.71 -11.26
N ALA A 218 19.55 9.55 -11.21
CA ALA A 218 20.51 10.61 -10.88
C ALA A 218 20.51 11.82 -11.85
N THR A 219 19.66 11.85 -12.87
CA THR A 219 19.59 12.92 -13.88
C THR A 219 18.16 13.44 -14.07
N LEU A 220 17.95 14.68 -13.63
CA LEU A 220 16.72 15.50 -13.63
C LEU A 220 16.15 15.84 -15.03
N VAL A 221 16.45 15.06 -16.06
CA VAL A 221 16.08 15.38 -17.45
C VAL A 221 15.03 14.39 -17.93
N SER A 222 13.78 14.86 -17.90
CA SER A 222 12.52 14.29 -18.45
C SER A 222 11.64 13.43 -17.53
N ASP A 223 10.33 13.48 -17.80
CA ASP A 223 9.31 12.57 -17.26
C ASP A 223 9.66 11.14 -17.70
N ARG A 224 9.92 10.24 -16.74
CA ARG A 224 10.37 8.86 -17.00
C ARG A 224 9.49 7.87 -16.27
N THR A 225 9.27 6.72 -16.90
CA THR A 225 8.62 5.58 -16.26
C THR A 225 9.64 4.46 -16.07
N ILE A 226 9.90 4.11 -14.81
CA ILE A 226 10.68 2.91 -14.47
C ILE A 226 9.71 1.85 -13.94
N LYS A 227 9.74 0.69 -14.58
CA LYS A 227 8.95 -0.48 -14.16
C LYS A 227 9.91 -1.51 -13.58
N ILE A 228 9.67 -1.97 -12.37
CA ILE A 228 10.39 -3.11 -11.78
C ILE A 228 9.37 -4.22 -11.61
N LYS A 229 9.58 -5.33 -12.31
CA LYS A 229 8.65 -6.45 -12.34
C LYS A 229 9.33 -7.73 -11.89
N GLY A 230 8.65 -8.48 -11.03
CA GLY A 230 9.01 -9.86 -10.71
C GLY A 230 7.83 -10.80 -10.92
N GLN A 231 8.06 -12.09 -10.71
CA GLN A 231 6.98 -13.08 -10.68
C GLN A 231 6.37 -13.15 -9.28
N TYR A 232 5.08 -12.83 -9.18
CA TYR A 232 4.39 -12.76 -7.89
C TYR A 232 4.54 -14.05 -7.08
N ARG A 233 5.00 -13.90 -5.82
CA ARG A 233 5.34 -14.97 -4.85
C ARG A 233 6.55 -15.83 -5.19
N SER A 234 7.10 -15.72 -6.40
CA SER A 234 8.28 -16.49 -6.83
C SER A 234 9.55 -15.64 -6.82
N THR A 235 9.44 -14.32 -6.90
CA THR A 235 10.57 -13.37 -6.83
C THR A 235 10.60 -12.66 -5.48
N ALA A 236 11.77 -12.60 -4.85
CA ALA A 236 12.01 -11.83 -3.64
C ALA A 236 13.34 -11.06 -3.68
N ILE A 237 13.33 -9.81 -3.21
CA ILE A 237 14.53 -9.05 -2.85
C ILE A 237 14.68 -9.16 -1.32
N ILE A 238 15.81 -9.66 -0.87
CA ILE A 238 16.11 -9.92 0.53
C ILE A 238 17.25 -8.99 0.97
N LEU A 239 16.92 -8.05 1.85
CA LEU A 239 17.92 -7.21 2.50
C LEU A 239 18.69 -8.03 3.53
N ASP A 240 20.01 -7.97 3.43
CA ASP A 240 20.93 -8.60 4.37
C ASP A 240 21.87 -7.56 4.98
N ASN A 241 21.31 -6.64 5.78
CA ASN A 241 22.10 -5.70 6.55
C ASN A 241 21.64 -5.59 8.00
N ASP A 242 22.59 -5.37 8.89
CA ASP A 242 22.32 -5.23 10.33
C ASP A 242 21.99 -3.79 10.73
N ILE A 243 22.17 -2.82 9.83
CA ILE A 243 22.28 -1.39 10.14
C ILE A 243 21.42 -0.52 9.21
N GLY A 244 20.79 -1.10 8.19
CA GLY A 244 20.15 -0.34 7.13
C GLY A 244 18.76 0.18 7.48
N THR A 245 18.56 1.47 7.25
CA THR A 245 17.28 2.14 7.44
C THR A 245 16.23 1.75 6.38
N TYR A 246 16.63 1.20 5.23
CA TYR A 246 15.77 0.92 4.08
C TYR A 246 16.17 -0.35 3.32
N ALA A 247 15.23 -1.03 2.64
CA ALA A 247 15.56 -2.08 1.65
C ALA A 247 15.48 -1.55 0.20
N LEU A 248 14.37 -0.91 -0.15
CA LEU A 248 14.21 -0.18 -1.41
C LEU A 248 13.91 1.29 -1.10
N VAL A 249 14.66 2.19 -1.73
CA VAL A 249 14.46 3.63 -1.63
C VAL A 249 14.18 4.19 -3.00
N TYR A 250 13.10 4.94 -3.10
CA TYR A 250 12.89 5.87 -4.20
C TYR A 250 12.73 7.28 -3.62
N ASP A 251 13.65 8.16 -3.96
CA ASP A 251 13.62 9.56 -3.55
C ASP A 251 13.83 10.43 -4.80
N ASP A 252 12.80 11.11 -5.27
CA ASP A 252 12.89 12.02 -6.43
C ASP A 252 13.86 13.21 -6.22
N GLY A 253 14.49 13.32 -5.05
CA GLY A 253 15.50 14.32 -4.72
C GLY A 253 14.93 15.73 -4.64
N SER A 254 13.60 15.86 -4.64
CA SER A 254 12.93 17.14 -4.59
C SER A 254 12.67 17.56 -3.15
N ASP A 255 13.37 18.60 -2.70
CA ASP A 255 12.92 19.36 -1.55
C ASP A 255 11.51 19.90 -1.83
N GLU A 256 10.67 20.03 -0.80
CA GLU A 256 9.25 20.36 -0.97
C GLU A 256 8.94 21.60 -1.81
N THR A 257 9.91 22.48 -2.03
CA THR A 257 9.77 23.74 -2.74
C THR A 257 9.97 23.61 -4.26
N THR A 258 10.63 22.56 -4.76
CA THR A 258 10.87 22.31 -6.20
C THR A 258 9.93 21.26 -6.80
N LEU A 259 8.96 20.79 -6.01
CA LEU A 259 7.95 19.75 -6.28
C LEU A 259 7.08 19.91 -7.55
N GLN A 260 7.32 20.82 -8.50
CA GLN A 260 6.44 20.96 -9.68
C GLN A 260 7.05 20.48 -11.02
N ALA A 261 8.35 20.19 -11.09
CA ALA A 261 9.00 20.02 -12.40
C ALA A 261 9.24 18.58 -12.88
N SER A 262 9.35 17.59 -11.99
CA SER A 262 9.65 16.19 -12.38
C SER A 262 8.46 15.25 -12.13
N LYS A 263 7.91 14.63 -13.19
CA LYS A 263 6.92 13.54 -13.07
C LYS A 263 7.61 12.21 -13.34
N HIS A 264 8.32 11.70 -12.35
CA HIS A 264 8.81 10.34 -12.44
C HIS A 264 7.72 9.37 -11.97
N VAL A 265 7.41 8.40 -12.82
CA VAL A 265 6.45 7.33 -12.55
C VAL A 265 7.22 6.07 -12.18
N LEU A 266 6.99 5.57 -10.98
CA LEU A 266 7.50 4.28 -10.53
C LEU A 266 6.38 3.24 -10.61
N ILE A 267 6.66 2.12 -11.28
CA ILE A 267 5.76 0.96 -11.30
C ILE A 267 6.48 -0.22 -10.67
N LEU A 268 6.02 -0.67 -9.51
CA LEU A 268 6.54 -1.88 -8.86
C LEU A 268 5.47 -2.98 -8.94
N GLU A 269 5.82 -4.13 -9.51
CA GLU A 269 4.85 -5.21 -9.74
C GLU A 269 5.38 -6.60 -9.40
N GLY A 270 4.65 -7.34 -8.55
CA GLY A 270 4.75 -8.79 -8.51
C GLY A 270 5.99 -9.37 -7.83
N PHE A 271 6.53 -8.73 -6.79
CA PHE A 271 7.63 -9.34 -6.01
C PHE A 271 7.50 -9.10 -4.51
N LYS A 272 8.28 -9.88 -3.75
CA LYS A 272 8.41 -9.75 -2.30
C LYS A 272 9.62 -8.88 -1.94
N ILE A 273 9.48 -8.01 -0.95
CA ILE A 273 10.59 -7.36 -0.25
C ILE A 273 10.67 -7.98 1.15
N GLY A 274 11.84 -8.51 1.51
CA GLY A 274 12.05 -9.21 2.76
C GLY A 274 13.38 -8.85 3.42
N HIS A 275 13.55 -9.35 4.64
CA HIS A 275 14.80 -9.29 5.38
C HIS A 275 15.31 -10.71 5.66
N THR A 276 16.64 -10.91 5.76
CA THR A 276 17.25 -12.22 6.03
C THR A 276 16.94 -12.77 7.41
N LYS A 277 16.92 -11.93 8.46
CA LYS A 277 16.54 -12.44 9.78
C LYS A 277 15.05 -12.78 9.80
N THR A 278 14.79 -14.03 10.16
CA THR A 278 13.44 -14.51 10.40
C THR A 278 12.90 -13.78 11.62
N ILE A 279 11.78 -13.08 11.48
CA ILE A 279 11.02 -12.61 12.65
C ILE A 279 10.41 -13.85 13.28
N ILE A 280 11.07 -14.38 14.32
CA ILE A 280 10.58 -15.55 15.03
C ILE A 280 9.64 -15.10 16.17
N LEU A 281 9.83 -13.91 16.76
CA LEU A 281 9.01 -13.31 17.82
C LEU A 281 9.15 -11.77 17.85
N GLU A 282 8.24 -11.08 18.55
CA GLU A 282 7.98 -9.62 18.55
C GLU A 282 9.17 -8.72 18.97
N GLU A 283 10.24 -9.29 19.53
CA GLU A 283 11.40 -8.55 20.04
C GLU A 283 12.50 -8.31 18.97
N THR A 284 12.36 -8.86 17.76
CA THR A 284 13.44 -8.86 16.74
C THR A 284 13.07 -8.13 15.44
N PHE A 285 12.33 -7.02 15.52
CA PHE A 285 12.12 -6.19 14.33
C PHE A 285 13.42 -5.52 13.89
N HIS A 286 13.65 -5.52 12.59
CA HIS A 286 14.76 -4.79 12.00
C HIS A 286 14.49 -3.29 12.01
N PRO A 287 15.41 -2.47 12.52
CA PRO A 287 15.30 -1.03 12.43
C PRO A 287 15.39 -0.64 10.95
N GLY A 288 14.24 -0.40 10.31
CA GLY A 288 14.23 -0.02 8.90
C GLY A 288 12.87 -0.04 8.25
N THR A 289 12.85 0.38 6.99
CA THR A 289 11.67 0.49 6.14
C THR A 289 11.83 -0.40 4.92
N GLY A 290 10.90 -1.31 4.65
CA GLY A 290 10.99 -2.20 3.49
C GLY A 290 10.94 -1.44 2.17
N LEU A 291 9.94 -0.56 2.01
CA LEU A 291 9.85 0.34 0.86
C LEU A 291 9.65 1.79 1.32
N TYR A 292 10.61 2.65 1.01
CA TYR A 292 10.44 4.10 1.11
C TYR A 292 10.27 4.69 -0.29
N THR A 293 9.26 5.53 -0.48
CA THR A 293 8.98 6.14 -1.78
C THR A 293 8.48 7.57 -1.68
N THR A 294 8.99 8.46 -2.53
CA THR A 294 8.41 9.77 -2.82
C THR A 294 7.75 9.88 -4.21
N ALA A 295 7.63 8.75 -4.90
CA ALA A 295 7.16 8.71 -6.28
C ALA A 295 5.69 9.15 -6.43
N ARG A 296 5.40 9.77 -7.58
CA ARG A 296 4.09 10.31 -7.94
C ARG A 296 3.52 9.60 -9.15
N ASP A 297 2.21 9.71 -9.33
CA ASP A 297 1.51 9.07 -10.47
C ASP A 297 1.91 7.59 -10.61
N SER A 298 2.23 6.94 -9.48
CA SER A 298 2.96 5.67 -9.41
C SER A 298 2.03 4.52 -9.08
N LEU A 299 2.40 3.31 -9.53
CA LEU A 299 1.58 2.11 -9.38
C LEU A 299 2.34 1.00 -8.68
N TYR A 300 1.81 0.55 -7.55
CA TYR A 300 2.34 -0.54 -6.74
C TYR A 300 1.34 -1.68 -6.79
N THR A 301 1.69 -2.79 -7.43
CA THR A 301 0.75 -3.90 -7.66
C THR A 301 1.33 -5.23 -7.19
N LYS A 302 0.56 -6.03 -6.44
CA LYS A 302 0.95 -7.38 -6.01
C LYS A 302 2.30 -7.40 -5.29
N LEU A 303 2.52 -6.44 -4.40
CA LEU A 303 3.73 -6.37 -3.58
C LEU A 303 3.51 -7.05 -2.24
N ARG A 304 4.54 -7.71 -1.73
CA ARG A 304 4.54 -8.25 -0.37
C ARG A 304 5.77 -7.81 0.40
N ILE A 305 5.61 -7.02 1.46
CA ILE A 305 6.72 -6.47 2.23
C ILE A 305 6.69 -7.04 3.65
N VAL A 306 7.76 -7.67 4.10
CA VAL A 306 7.77 -8.45 5.34
C VAL A 306 9.08 -8.25 6.08
N GLY A 307 9.04 -8.09 7.40
CA GLY A 307 10.26 -8.19 8.20
C GLY A 307 10.81 -6.88 8.75
N PHE A 308 10.08 -5.76 8.66
CA PHE A 308 10.61 -4.41 8.89
C PHE A 308 9.90 -3.67 10.04
N THR A 309 10.55 -2.66 10.62
CA THR A 309 9.87 -1.67 11.48
C THR A 309 8.76 -0.97 10.71
N PHE A 310 9.03 -0.54 9.47
CA PHE A 310 8.02 0.02 8.56
C PHE A 310 7.93 -0.86 7.32
N GLY A 311 6.76 -1.39 6.98
CA GLY A 311 6.56 -2.14 5.75
C GLY A 311 6.70 -1.22 4.54
N LEU A 312 5.76 -0.29 4.38
CA LEU A 312 5.76 0.71 3.32
C LEU A 312 5.66 2.12 3.93
N HIS A 313 6.54 3.02 3.54
CA HIS A 313 6.46 4.43 3.88
C HIS A 313 6.48 5.27 2.60
N ALA A 314 5.32 5.80 2.23
CA ALA A 314 5.19 6.70 1.11
C ALA A 314 5.10 8.14 1.61
N TYR A 315 6.18 8.89 1.41
CA TYR A 315 6.26 10.30 1.75
C TYR A 315 5.89 11.12 0.50
N ALA A 316 4.84 11.91 0.55
CA ALA A 316 4.29 12.64 -0.60
C ALA A 316 3.74 11.75 -1.74
N ALA A 317 2.99 10.69 -1.39
CA ALA A 317 2.30 9.83 -2.37
C ALA A 317 1.21 10.61 -3.14
N TRP A 318 1.55 11.21 -4.27
CA TRP A 318 0.59 12.01 -5.06
C TRP A 318 0.09 11.19 -6.25
N LYS A 319 -1.22 11.01 -6.37
CA LYS A 319 -1.84 10.27 -7.49
C LYS A 319 -1.35 8.82 -7.61
N SER A 320 -0.92 8.23 -6.50
CA SER A 320 -0.37 6.87 -6.49
C SER A 320 -1.44 5.83 -6.17
N ALA A 321 -1.30 4.65 -6.76
CA ALA A 321 -2.21 3.53 -6.59
C ALA A 321 -1.50 2.31 -6.01
N TYR A 322 -2.11 1.69 -5.02
CA TYR A 322 -1.64 0.48 -4.34
C TYR A 322 -2.69 -0.61 -4.51
N HIS A 323 -2.41 -1.63 -5.32
CA HIS A 323 -3.34 -2.71 -5.64
C HIS A 323 -2.77 -4.06 -5.20
N GLU A 324 -3.47 -4.80 -4.34
CA GLU A 324 -3.01 -6.10 -3.80
C GLU A 324 -1.62 -5.99 -3.12
N VAL A 325 -1.36 -4.87 -2.46
CA VAL A 325 -0.16 -4.64 -1.65
C VAL A 325 -0.37 -5.21 -0.25
N SER A 326 0.57 -6.02 0.23
CA SER A 326 0.50 -6.62 1.55
C SER A 326 1.76 -6.34 2.37
N THR A 327 1.60 -5.91 3.61
CA THR A 327 2.71 -5.64 4.54
C THR A 327 2.61 -6.46 5.84
N PRO A 328 2.61 -7.81 5.78
CA PRO A 328 2.45 -8.63 6.97
C PRO A 328 3.74 -8.71 7.78
N TYR A 329 3.61 -8.87 9.10
CA TYR A 329 4.72 -8.99 10.06
C TYR A 329 5.68 -7.80 10.01
N ASN A 330 5.13 -6.58 9.92
CA ASN A 330 5.88 -5.35 10.11
C ASN A 330 5.33 -4.63 11.34
N GLN A 331 6.17 -3.95 12.12
CA GLN A 331 5.71 -3.21 13.30
C GLN A 331 4.77 -2.05 12.92
N LYS A 332 4.99 -1.46 11.75
CA LYS A 332 4.16 -0.42 11.13
C LYS A 332 3.89 -0.86 9.70
N GLY A 333 2.63 -1.11 9.35
CA GLY A 333 2.26 -1.70 8.07
C GLY A 333 2.52 -0.77 6.89
N ILE A 334 1.64 0.23 6.70
CA ILE A 334 1.76 1.23 5.63
C ILE A 334 1.57 2.64 6.21
N THR A 335 2.49 3.52 5.87
CA THR A 335 2.46 4.94 6.23
C THR A 335 2.34 5.76 4.95
N ILE A 336 1.30 6.57 4.85
CA ILE A 336 1.15 7.59 3.82
C ILE A 336 1.24 8.95 4.50
N ASP A 337 2.33 9.69 4.25
CA ASP A 337 2.54 11.04 4.79
C ASP A 337 2.44 12.06 3.64
N ARG A 338 1.81 13.22 3.90
CA ARG A 338 1.75 14.36 2.97
C ARG A 338 1.19 14.05 1.57
N SER A 339 0.21 13.17 1.45
CA SER A 339 -0.52 13.03 0.19
C SER A 339 -1.36 14.29 -0.07
N SER A 340 -1.30 14.89 -1.26
CA SER A 340 -2.08 16.09 -1.59
C SER A 340 -3.17 15.84 -2.65
N PHE A 341 -3.26 14.60 -3.16
CA PHE A 341 -4.13 14.20 -4.27
C PHE A 341 -4.58 12.74 -4.10
N LEU A 342 -5.45 12.30 -5.02
CA LEU A 342 -6.02 10.95 -5.05
C LEU A 342 -4.98 9.85 -4.78
N THR A 343 -4.99 9.25 -3.60
CA THR A 343 -4.23 8.03 -3.34
C THR A 343 -5.21 6.88 -3.20
N THR A 344 -5.04 5.83 -4.00
CA THR A 344 -5.93 4.67 -3.98
C THR A 344 -5.26 3.47 -3.34
N LEU A 345 -5.93 2.85 -2.38
CA LEU A 345 -5.52 1.59 -1.77
C LEU A 345 -6.64 0.58 -2.06
N ASP A 346 -6.34 -0.42 -2.87
CA ASP A 346 -7.29 -1.45 -3.29
C ASP A 346 -6.73 -2.83 -2.93
N ARG A 347 -7.52 -3.62 -2.18
CA ARG A 347 -7.13 -4.96 -1.69
C ARG A 347 -5.81 -4.95 -0.92
N VAL A 348 -5.59 -3.89 -0.16
CA VAL A 348 -4.39 -3.76 0.66
C VAL A 348 -4.55 -4.60 1.92
N THR A 349 -3.54 -5.42 2.23
CA THR A 349 -3.51 -6.30 3.41
C THR A 349 -2.39 -5.94 4.36
N VAL A 350 -2.73 -5.35 5.50
CA VAL A 350 -1.75 -5.09 6.56
C VAL A 350 -1.92 -6.09 7.69
N SER A 351 -0.83 -6.69 8.13
CA SER A 351 -0.81 -7.50 9.34
C SER A 351 0.36 -7.09 10.22
N ASN A 352 0.04 -6.51 11.37
CA ASN A 352 1.02 -6.00 12.31
C ASN A 352 1.19 -6.99 13.46
N SER A 353 2.44 -7.22 13.88
CA SER A 353 2.82 -8.07 15.01
C SER A 353 3.57 -7.31 16.11
N GLY A 354 3.28 -6.01 16.31
CA GLY A 354 3.92 -5.19 17.35
C GLY A 354 3.56 -5.64 18.78
N ASP A 355 4.50 -5.49 19.71
CA ASP A 355 4.37 -5.82 21.14
C ASP A 355 3.33 -4.92 21.86
N ASP A 356 2.53 -5.54 22.73
CA ASP A 356 1.43 -4.94 23.52
C ASP A 356 1.90 -3.82 24.47
N ASN A 357 3.21 -3.78 24.80
CA ASN A 357 3.72 -2.90 25.87
C ASN A 357 4.03 -1.46 25.44
N THR A 358 3.98 -1.12 24.14
CA THR A 358 4.08 0.28 23.68
C THR A 358 3.00 0.62 22.66
N PRO A 359 1.77 0.94 23.12
CA PRO A 359 0.63 1.33 22.27
C PRO A 359 0.91 2.48 21.29
N ALA A 360 1.98 3.24 21.52
CA ALA A 360 2.39 4.37 20.69
C ALA A 360 3.13 3.98 19.40
N ASN A 361 3.60 2.73 19.25
CA ASN A 361 4.61 2.42 18.23
C ASN A 361 4.15 1.53 17.08
N GLY A 362 3.02 0.82 17.18
CA GLY A 362 2.52 -0.06 16.12
C GLY A 362 1.25 0.44 15.46
N TYR A 363 1.12 0.27 14.14
CA TYR A 363 -0.14 0.46 13.40
C TYR A 363 -0.19 -0.36 12.12
N GLY A 364 -1.40 -0.71 11.66
CA GLY A 364 -1.60 -1.29 10.33
C GLY A 364 -1.45 -0.22 9.25
N LEU A 365 -2.28 0.82 9.29
CA LEU A 365 -2.26 1.95 8.37
C LEU A 365 -2.11 3.27 9.14
N LEU A 366 -1.26 4.17 8.66
CA LEU A 366 -1.19 5.55 9.12
C LEU A 366 -1.33 6.51 7.94
N PHE A 367 -2.34 7.37 7.99
CA PHE A 367 -2.48 8.52 7.12
C PHE A 367 -2.12 9.77 7.90
N LYS A 368 -1.05 10.46 7.49
CA LYS A 368 -0.58 11.67 8.16
C LYS A 368 -0.55 12.83 7.18
N ARG A 369 -1.15 13.97 7.55
CA ARG A 369 -1.15 15.20 6.72
C ARG A 369 -1.58 14.96 5.27
N SER A 370 -2.49 14.01 5.07
CA SER A 370 -2.83 13.49 3.75
C SER A 370 -4.21 13.98 3.31
N SER A 371 -4.42 14.13 2.00
CA SER A 371 -5.71 14.49 1.45
C SER A 371 -6.16 13.61 0.29
N GLY A 372 -7.46 13.36 0.22
CA GLY A 372 -8.07 12.71 -0.95
C GLY A 372 -7.80 11.21 -1.08
N VAL A 373 -7.61 10.52 0.04
CA VAL A 373 -7.29 9.09 0.04
C VAL A 373 -8.57 8.27 -0.08
N ILE A 374 -8.60 7.29 -1.00
CA ILE A 374 -9.68 6.30 -1.12
C ILE A 374 -9.11 4.92 -0.79
N SER A 375 -9.74 4.21 0.14
CA SER A 375 -9.20 2.96 0.67
C SER A 375 -10.26 1.87 0.75
N ALA A 376 -10.03 0.73 0.08
CA ALA A 376 -10.76 -0.53 0.26
C ALA A 376 -9.81 -1.54 0.91
N ILE A 377 -10.02 -1.83 2.20
CA ILE A 377 -8.97 -2.39 3.07
C ILE A 377 -9.36 -3.74 3.66
N GLY A 378 -8.48 -4.73 3.56
CA GLY A 378 -8.43 -5.83 4.53
C GLY A 378 -7.31 -5.58 5.54
N ALA A 379 -7.59 -5.05 6.73
CA ALA A 379 -6.59 -4.81 7.76
C ALA A 379 -6.78 -5.82 8.89
N GLU A 380 -5.76 -6.63 9.15
CA GLU A 380 -5.76 -7.58 10.25
C GLU A 380 -4.67 -7.15 11.23
N SER A 381 -5.00 -6.41 12.28
CA SER A 381 -4.03 -6.01 13.30
C SER A 381 -4.03 -7.03 14.43
N SER A 382 -2.92 -7.71 14.73
CA SER A 382 -2.95 -8.61 15.89
C SER A 382 -2.96 -7.83 17.21
N ARG A 383 -2.26 -6.68 17.30
CA ARG A 383 -1.89 -6.08 18.61
C ARG A 383 -1.76 -4.56 18.65
N SER A 384 -2.32 -3.83 17.70
CA SER A 384 -2.12 -2.37 17.56
C SER A 384 -3.31 -1.66 16.89
N TYR A 385 -3.23 -0.34 16.75
CA TYR A 385 -4.20 0.41 15.95
C TYR A 385 -4.29 -0.16 14.54
N GLY A 386 -5.50 -0.51 14.11
CA GLY A 386 -5.74 -0.94 12.73
C GLY A 386 -5.42 0.20 11.76
N ILE A 387 -6.05 1.36 11.98
CA ILE A 387 -5.91 2.55 11.15
C ILE A 387 -5.72 3.78 12.05
N ILE A 388 -4.77 4.64 11.72
CA ILE A 388 -4.58 5.96 12.33
C ILE A 388 -4.71 7.01 11.23
N ILE A 389 -5.49 8.06 11.48
CA ILE A 389 -5.63 9.23 10.61
C ILE A 389 -5.27 10.48 11.41
N GLU A 390 -4.17 11.15 11.07
CA GLU A 390 -3.67 12.34 11.74
C GLU A 390 -3.60 13.54 10.77
N ASN A 391 -4.19 14.67 11.16
CA ASN A 391 -4.12 15.94 10.42
C ASN A 391 -4.43 15.81 8.92
N SER A 392 -5.34 14.90 8.57
CA SER A 392 -5.67 14.54 7.18
C SER A 392 -7.08 15.03 6.81
N HIS A 393 -7.37 15.20 5.52
CA HIS A 393 -8.67 15.72 5.06
C HIS A 393 -9.19 14.95 3.83
N GLY A 394 -10.49 14.66 3.77
CA GLY A 394 -11.05 13.95 2.62
C GLY A 394 -10.53 12.51 2.50
N VAL A 395 -10.41 11.82 3.64
CA VAL A 395 -10.08 10.39 3.66
C VAL A 395 -11.38 9.60 3.58
N ASN A 396 -11.51 8.75 2.56
CA ASN A 396 -12.67 7.90 2.35
C ASN A 396 -12.25 6.43 2.44
N ILE A 397 -12.74 5.72 3.45
CA ILE A 397 -12.54 4.29 3.64
C ILE A 397 -13.84 3.59 3.26
N VAL A 398 -13.81 2.78 2.21
CA VAL A 398 -14.96 2.07 1.68
C VAL A 398 -14.66 0.58 1.56
N GLY A 399 -15.35 -0.23 2.35
CA GLY A 399 -15.33 -1.67 2.24
C GLY A 399 -14.17 -2.36 2.95
N GLY A 400 -14.34 -3.66 3.11
CA GLY A 400 -13.34 -4.59 3.60
C GLY A 400 -13.47 -4.94 5.09
N ASN A 401 -12.43 -5.53 5.68
CA ASN A 401 -12.47 -6.10 7.02
C ASN A 401 -11.38 -5.46 7.88
N ILE A 402 -11.72 -5.04 9.10
CA ILE A 402 -10.77 -4.69 10.15
C ILE A 402 -10.90 -5.72 11.26
N GLU A 403 -9.88 -6.58 11.41
CA GLU A 403 -9.79 -7.52 12.52
C GLU A 403 -8.74 -7.03 13.52
N THR A 404 -9.07 -7.03 14.81
CA THR A 404 -8.11 -6.79 15.89
C THR A 404 -8.08 -7.97 16.86
N TYR A 405 -6.92 -8.57 17.14
CA TYR A 405 -6.85 -9.79 17.96
C TYR A 405 -6.71 -9.53 19.46
N THR A 406 -6.14 -8.40 19.87
CA THR A 406 -6.14 -7.93 21.26
C THR A 406 -7.07 -6.74 21.40
N ASN A 407 -7.57 -6.47 22.61
CA ASN A 407 -8.47 -5.36 22.99
C ASN A 407 -7.88 -3.98 22.61
N SER A 408 -7.75 -3.73 21.33
CA SER A 408 -7.03 -2.64 20.72
C SER A 408 -8.01 -1.85 19.87
N ARG A 409 -7.80 -0.54 19.82
CA ARG A 409 -8.66 0.40 19.10
C ARG A 409 -8.48 0.20 17.61
N SER A 410 -9.58 0.17 16.87
CA SER A 410 -9.57 -0.22 15.46
C SER A 410 -9.18 0.94 14.57
N ILE A 411 -9.73 2.11 14.87
CA ILE A 411 -9.46 3.36 14.15
C ILE A 411 -9.21 4.47 15.17
N LEU A 412 -8.17 5.28 14.94
CA LEU A 412 -7.83 6.46 15.72
C LEU A 412 -7.79 7.69 14.81
N LEU A 413 -8.55 8.73 15.15
CA LEU A 413 -8.64 9.99 14.41
C LEU A 413 -8.05 11.13 15.23
N ARG A 414 -7.07 11.87 14.71
CA ARG A 414 -6.39 12.98 15.41
C ARG A 414 -6.22 14.22 14.55
N GLY A 415 -6.34 15.40 15.17
CA GLY A 415 -5.93 16.68 14.56
C GLY A 415 -6.69 17.04 13.28
N LEU A 416 -7.93 16.57 13.10
CA LEU A 416 -8.76 16.86 11.92
C LEU A 416 -9.44 18.23 12.07
N THR A 417 -8.65 19.28 12.34
CA THR A 417 -9.16 20.62 12.65
C THR A 417 -9.83 21.25 11.43
N GLY A 418 -10.95 21.95 11.66
CA GLY A 418 -11.89 22.42 10.65
C GLY A 418 -11.22 23.19 9.51
N ALA A 419 -11.15 22.55 8.34
CA ALA A 419 -10.78 23.23 7.10
C ALA A 419 -11.92 24.18 6.69
N ASN A 420 -11.56 25.35 6.17
CA ASN A 420 -12.50 26.41 5.83
C ASN A 420 -13.36 26.00 4.62
N TYR A 421 -14.70 26.07 4.75
CA TYR A 421 -15.73 25.53 3.85
C TYR A 421 -15.80 26.11 2.42
N ALA A 422 -14.78 26.83 1.93
CA ALA A 422 -14.88 27.64 0.72
C ALA A 422 -14.40 26.97 -0.59
N ASP A 423 -13.76 25.78 -0.58
CA ASP A 423 -13.35 25.10 -1.81
C ASP A 423 -14.43 24.10 -2.29
N ILE A 424 -14.98 24.40 -3.49
CA ILE A 424 -16.18 23.82 -4.12
C ILE A 424 -15.97 22.42 -4.69
N ARG A 425 -14.78 21.81 -4.56
CA ARG A 425 -14.48 20.52 -5.20
C ARG A 425 -14.99 19.27 -4.48
N ASN A 426 -15.67 19.36 -3.32
CA ASN A 426 -16.13 18.21 -2.50
C ASN A 426 -15.01 17.38 -1.84
N TRP A 427 -13.75 17.83 -1.85
CA TRP A 427 -12.64 17.18 -1.12
C TRP A 427 -12.53 17.68 0.33
N THR A 428 -13.48 18.51 0.73
CA THR A 428 -13.36 19.40 1.87
C THR A 428 -14.05 18.79 3.08
N THR A 429 -13.18 18.22 3.94
CA THR A 429 -13.10 18.40 5.40
C THR A 429 -13.41 17.21 6.31
N GLY A 430 -13.74 16.04 5.75
CA GLY A 430 -14.19 14.91 6.54
C GLY A 430 -13.44 13.59 6.37
N VAL A 431 -13.63 12.68 7.32
CA VAL A 431 -13.32 11.25 7.16
C VAL A 431 -14.64 10.50 6.94
N THR A 432 -14.77 9.76 5.85
CA THR A 432 -15.90 8.85 5.59
C THR A 432 -15.45 7.42 5.80
N ILE A 433 -16.20 6.64 6.58
CA ILE A 433 -15.92 5.24 6.91
C ILE A 433 -17.16 4.44 6.58
N SER A 434 -17.11 3.63 5.53
CA SER A 434 -18.27 2.89 5.05
C SER A 434 -17.98 1.45 4.68
N GLY A 435 -18.96 0.56 4.87
CA GLY A 435 -18.90 -0.82 4.41
C GLY A 435 -17.83 -1.69 5.08
N ILE A 436 -17.27 -1.26 6.22
CA ILE A 436 -16.25 -1.99 6.95
C ILE A 436 -16.91 -3.02 7.87
N ARG A 437 -16.36 -4.24 7.89
CA ARG A 437 -16.63 -5.21 8.94
C ARG A 437 -15.57 -5.12 10.02
N PHE A 438 -15.98 -4.76 11.23
CA PHE A 438 -15.13 -4.77 12.42
C PHE A 438 -15.25 -6.13 13.11
N TRP A 439 -14.12 -6.80 13.33
CA TRP A 439 -14.04 -8.10 14.01
C TRP A 439 -13.16 -8.01 15.25
N ASN A 440 -13.67 -8.42 16.42
CA ASN A 440 -12.96 -8.38 17.71
C ASN A 440 -12.35 -7.00 18.06
N ALA A 441 -13.06 -5.95 17.64
CA ALA A 441 -12.62 -4.56 17.63
C ALA A 441 -13.21 -3.73 18.77
N LEU A 442 -12.40 -2.85 19.40
CA LEU A 442 -12.87 -1.99 20.48
C LEU A 442 -13.68 -0.77 20.03
N GLY A 443 -13.50 -0.26 18.80
CA GLY A 443 -14.17 0.98 18.42
C GLY A 443 -13.36 1.92 17.53
N ILE A 444 -13.91 3.14 17.40
CA ILE A 444 -13.29 4.29 16.73
C ILE A 444 -13.03 5.35 17.81
N GLU A 445 -11.78 5.70 18.02
CA GLU A 445 -11.39 6.79 18.91
C GLU A 445 -11.14 8.08 18.13
N MET A 446 -11.56 9.21 18.70
CA MET A 446 -11.38 10.54 18.13
C MET A 446 -10.75 11.47 19.19
N ASP A 447 -9.61 12.07 18.89
CA ASP A 447 -9.02 13.11 19.74
C ASP A 447 -9.86 14.41 19.65
N GLU A 448 -9.65 15.31 20.61
CA GLU A 448 -10.21 16.67 20.57
C GLU A 448 -9.84 17.39 19.27
N GLY A 449 -10.83 18.07 18.66
CA GLY A 449 -10.63 18.87 17.45
C GLY A 449 -10.90 18.15 16.13
N VAL A 450 -11.45 16.93 16.16
CA VAL A 450 -11.98 16.28 14.95
C VAL A 450 -13.28 16.99 14.49
N GLY A 451 -13.26 17.63 13.32
CA GLY A 451 -14.41 18.43 12.85
C GLY A 451 -15.61 17.59 12.37
N TRP A 452 -15.37 16.64 11.45
CA TRP A 452 -16.43 15.85 10.81
C TRP A 452 -16.01 14.41 10.52
N VAL A 453 -16.89 13.46 10.88
CA VAL A 453 -16.77 12.03 10.55
C VAL A 453 -18.14 11.49 10.14
N GLU A 454 -18.19 10.78 9.01
CA GLU A 454 -19.36 10.02 8.58
C GLU A 454 -19.07 8.52 8.63
N ILE A 455 -19.94 7.77 9.33
CA ILE A 455 -19.85 6.32 9.46
C ILE A 455 -21.13 5.72 8.86
N ASP A 456 -21.04 4.95 7.78
CA ASP A 456 -22.22 4.42 7.06
C ASP A 456 -22.09 2.95 6.62
N GLY A 457 -23.08 2.11 6.93
CA GLY A 457 -23.16 0.76 6.37
C GLY A 457 -22.09 -0.22 6.89
N ASN A 458 -21.57 0.01 8.09
CA ASN A 458 -20.56 -0.86 8.71
C ASN A 458 -21.23 -2.02 9.49
N SER A 459 -20.52 -3.14 9.62
CA SER A 459 -20.97 -4.30 10.42
C SER A 459 -19.98 -4.59 11.54
N TRP A 460 -20.49 -4.94 12.71
CA TRP A 460 -19.66 -5.25 13.89
C TRP A 460 -19.94 -6.68 14.35
N THR A 461 -18.88 -7.48 14.47
CA THR A 461 -18.94 -8.85 14.97
C THR A 461 -17.87 -9.04 16.04
N ASN A 462 -18.28 -9.47 17.23
CA ASN A 462 -17.35 -9.84 18.29
C ASN A 462 -17.53 -11.33 18.60
N ASN A 463 -16.50 -12.12 18.32
CA ASN A 463 -16.50 -13.56 18.46
C ASN A 463 -15.48 -14.03 19.50
N ALA A 464 -15.19 -13.22 20.52
CA ALA A 464 -14.36 -13.62 21.66
C ALA A 464 -15.22 -14.15 22.83
N PRO A 465 -15.65 -15.43 22.84
CA PRO A 465 -16.38 -16.01 23.94
C PRO A 465 -15.46 -16.16 25.15
N GLY A 466 -15.71 -15.37 26.20
CA GLY A 466 -15.25 -15.69 27.56
C GLY A 466 -13.98 -15.01 28.09
N GLN A 467 -13.41 -14.01 27.40
CA GLN A 467 -12.23 -13.29 27.93
C GLN A 467 -12.35 -11.76 28.00
N ILE A 468 -13.51 -11.19 27.69
CA ILE A 468 -13.71 -9.74 27.73
C ILE A 468 -14.54 -9.39 28.98
N GLU A 469 -13.89 -9.28 30.15
CA GLU A 469 -14.47 -8.68 31.37
C GLU A 469 -14.46 -7.13 31.29
N GLY A 470 -14.77 -6.57 30.12
CA GLY A 470 -14.83 -5.13 29.89
C GLY A 470 -15.67 -4.87 28.65
N ILE A 471 -16.88 -4.36 28.86
CA ILE A 471 -17.87 -3.97 27.84
C ILE A 471 -17.16 -3.54 26.53
N SER A 472 -17.17 -4.37 25.47
CA SER A 472 -16.84 -3.98 24.07
C SER A 472 -17.87 -2.99 23.49
N THR A 473 -18.11 -1.89 24.19
CA THR A 473 -18.95 -0.79 23.71
C THR A 473 -18.40 -0.31 22.38
N PHE A 474 -19.26 -0.18 21.36
CA PHE A 474 -18.98 0.73 20.27
C PHE A 474 -18.88 2.12 20.88
N MET A 475 -17.65 2.52 21.18
CA MET A 475 -17.35 3.76 21.85
C MET A 475 -16.82 4.72 20.81
N VAL A 476 -17.63 5.71 20.46
CA VAL A 476 -17.10 6.93 19.84
C VAL A 476 -16.72 7.84 20.99
N ARG A 477 -15.44 7.82 21.35
CA ARG A 477 -14.87 8.67 22.39
C ARG A 477 -14.24 9.88 21.70
N GLY A 478 -14.73 11.08 22.01
CA GLY A 478 -14.19 12.34 21.47
C GLY A 478 -15.24 13.44 21.29
N ILE A 479 -14.82 14.70 21.44
CA ILE A 479 -15.64 15.89 21.19
C ILE A 479 -15.43 16.30 19.73
N ALA A 480 -16.30 15.81 18.83
CA ALA A 480 -16.38 16.40 17.51
C ALA A 480 -16.92 17.83 17.65
N THR A 481 -16.19 18.84 17.19
CA THR A 481 -16.56 20.25 17.44
C THR A 481 -17.80 20.67 16.64
N ASP A 482 -18.05 20.02 15.50
CA ASP A 482 -19.06 20.47 14.54
C ASP A 482 -20.16 19.42 14.29
N LYS A 483 -19.86 18.24 13.72
CA LYS A 483 -20.87 17.21 13.40
C LYS A 483 -20.31 15.77 13.36
N LEU A 484 -20.91 14.85 14.11
CA LEU A 484 -20.76 13.39 13.96
C LEU A 484 -22.04 12.82 13.33
N THR A 485 -21.93 12.11 12.20
CA THR A 485 -23.07 11.45 11.56
C THR A 485 -22.85 9.95 11.50
N VAL A 486 -23.76 9.18 12.11
CA VAL A 486 -23.72 7.72 12.13
C VAL A 486 -25.00 7.17 11.49
N LYS A 487 -24.86 6.38 10.42
CA LYS A 487 -25.97 5.82 9.63
C LYS A 487 -25.80 4.31 9.44
N ASN A 488 -26.93 3.60 9.33
CA ASN A 488 -27.02 2.21 8.86
C ASN A 488 -26.01 1.22 9.47
N ILE A 489 -25.82 1.22 10.79
CA ILE A 489 -24.97 0.21 11.43
C ILE A 489 -25.76 -1.07 11.70
N ASN A 490 -25.32 -2.17 11.09
CA ASN A 490 -25.87 -3.51 11.35
C ASN A 490 -25.06 -4.20 12.44
N TYR A 491 -25.72 -4.57 13.54
CA TYR A 491 -25.10 -5.27 14.66
C TYR A 491 -25.66 -6.69 14.77
N THR A 492 -24.78 -7.68 14.86
CA THR A 492 -25.15 -9.07 15.10
C THR A 492 -24.35 -9.58 16.31
N SER A 493 -24.94 -9.53 17.50
CA SER A 493 -24.34 -10.13 18.70
C SER A 493 -25.41 -10.60 19.68
N ASN A 494 -25.06 -11.56 20.54
CA ASN A 494 -25.95 -12.14 21.54
C ASN A 494 -25.97 -11.40 22.89
N ASN A 495 -25.28 -10.25 23.00
CA ASN A 495 -25.15 -9.47 24.24
C ASN A 495 -25.77 -8.07 24.10
N ASN A 496 -26.37 -7.54 25.17
CA ASN A 496 -26.94 -6.20 25.23
C ASN A 496 -25.83 -5.13 25.19
N TRP A 497 -25.78 -4.33 24.13
CA TRP A 497 -24.84 -3.22 23.99
C TRP A 497 -25.55 -1.87 24.12
N LEU A 498 -24.90 -0.92 24.80
CA LEU A 498 -25.25 0.50 24.78
C LEU A 498 -24.40 1.21 23.72
N LEU A 499 -25.05 1.97 22.83
CA LEU A 499 -24.37 3.00 22.04
C LEU A 499 -24.03 4.15 23.00
N GLY A 500 -22.82 4.14 23.56
CA GLY A 500 -22.33 5.19 24.46
C GLY A 500 -21.51 6.21 23.70
N VAL A 501 -21.96 7.46 23.66
CA VAL A 501 -21.09 8.61 23.37
C VAL A 501 -20.56 9.08 24.73
N GLU A 502 -19.29 8.78 25.02
CA GLU A 502 -18.63 9.28 26.23
C GLU A 502 -17.89 10.59 25.90
N PRO A 503 -18.35 11.75 26.39
CA PRO A 503 -17.55 12.96 26.34
C PRO A 503 -16.35 12.82 27.30
N GLU A 504 -15.12 12.91 26.76
CA GLU A 504 -13.94 13.12 27.59
C GLU A 504 -13.96 14.55 28.12
N HIS A 505 -14.68 14.83 29.21
CA HIS A 505 -14.28 15.88 30.16
C HIS A 505 -15.08 15.84 31.46
N HIS A 506 -14.38 15.54 32.54
CA HIS A 506 -14.81 15.78 33.91
C HIS A 506 -14.69 17.25 34.36
N ARG A 507 -14.44 18.23 33.47
CA ARG A 507 -14.16 19.62 33.87
C ARG A 507 -14.55 20.71 32.84
N THR A 508 -15.78 20.80 32.37
CA THR A 508 -16.40 22.09 31.94
C THR A 508 -17.92 21.95 31.78
N PRO A 509 -18.73 23.00 32.04
CA PRO A 509 -20.19 22.91 31.95
C PRO A 509 -20.76 23.37 30.59
N ASN A 510 -21.85 22.71 30.18
CA ASN A 510 -22.89 23.15 29.24
C ASN A 510 -22.56 23.30 27.75
N TRP A 511 -22.39 22.18 27.03
CA TRP A 511 -22.70 22.10 25.60
C TRP A 511 -23.64 20.92 25.37
N GLY A 512 -24.90 21.21 25.04
CA GLY A 512 -25.90 20.18 24.73
C GLY A 512 -25.68 19.66 23.32
N HIS A 513 -25.13 18.44 23.20
CA HIS A 513 -25.03 17.77 21.91
C HIS A 513 -26.27 16.91 21.68
N ALA A 514 -26.84 17.04 20.49
CA ALA A 514 -27.98 16.26 20.04
C ALA A 514 -27.52 15.27 18.97
N PHE A 515 -27.84 13.98 19.13
CA PHE A 515 -27.63 12.99 18.07
C PHE A 515 -28.96 12.59 17.46
N THR A 516 -29.00 12.33 16.15
CA THR A 516 -30.23 11.92 15.47
C THR A 516 -30.10 10.48 14.98
N LYS A 517 -31.02 9.60 15.35
CA LYS A 517 -31.11 8.22 14.84
C LYS A 517 -32.54 7.98 14.35
N ASP A 518 -32.68 7.46 13.13
CA ASP A 518 -33.99 7.14 12.51
C ASP A 518 -35.00 8.30 12.53
N GLY A 519 -34.51 9.55 12.41
CA GLY A 519 -35.33 10.76 12.47
C GLY A 519 -35.68 11.26 13.88
N LEU A 520 -35.17 10.62 14.94
CA LEU A 520 -35.36 11.03 16.33
C LEU A 520 -34.10 11.70 16.89
N THR A 521 -34.26 12.92 17.40
CA THR A 521 -33.20 13.72 18.02
C THR A 521 -33.14 13.43 19.52
N TYR A 522 -32.00 12.95 20.00
CA TYR A 522 -31.73 12.65 21.40
C TYR A 522 -30.78 13.70 21.96
N GLN A 523 -31.19 14.41 23.01
CA GLN A 523 -30.32 15.31 23.78
C GLN A 523 -29.75 14.57 24.98
N ALA A 524 -28.42 14.49 25.08
CA ALA A 524 -27.78 14.02 26.30
C ALA A 524 -27.83 15.12 27.36
N SER A 525 -28.58 14.91 28.44
CA SER A 525 -28.50 15.73 29.66
C SER A 525 -27.60 15.02 30.67
N ILE A 526 -26.61 15.74 31.19
CA ILE A 526 -25.62 15.22 32.15
C ILE A 526 -26.27 15.20 33.55
N PRO A 527 -26.33 14.06 34.26
CA PRO A 527 -26.71 14.06 35.68
C PRO A 527 -25.54 14.58 36.52
N THR A 528 -25.82 15.53 37.41
CA THR A 528 -24.88 15.93 38.47
C THR A 528 -24.71 14.80 39.49
N ALA A 529 -23.47 14.60 39.94
CA ALA A 529 -23.01 13.40 40.63
C ALA A 529 -23.73 13.09 41.97
N GLY A 530 -24.05 11.81 42.13
CA GLY A 530 -24.39 11.14 43.39
C GLY A 530 -24.62 9.64 43.13
N THR A 531 -23.82 8.79 43.78
CA THR A 531 -23.77 7.32 43.77
C THR A 531 -25.07 6.53 43.43
N TYR A 532 -24.88 5.43 42.69
CA TYR A 532 -25.81 4.41 42.14
C TYR A 532 -26.39 4.69 40.75
N LEU A 533 -25.91 3.92 39.76
CA LEU A 533 -26.49 3.78 38.43
C LEU A 533 -27.86 3.08 38.53
N GLN A 534 -28.92 3.88 38.69
CA GLN A 534 -30.27 3.51 38.26
C GLN A 534 -30.58 4.28 36.98
N GLY A 535 -31.01 3.58 35.92
CA GLY A 535 -31.30 4.18 34.64
C GLY A 535 -32.44 5.20 34.74
N TYR A 536 -32.13 6.47 34.56
CA TYR A 536 -33.13 7.53 34.40
C TYR A 536 -33.24 7.89 32.92
N GLN A 537 -34.46 7.85 32.40
CA GLN A 537 -34.82 8.40 31.09
C GLN A 537 -35.62 9.67 31.34
N ILE A 538 -35.08 10.84 30.97
CA ILE A 538 -35.78 12.13 31.04
C ILE A 538 -36.42 12.39 29.68
N ILE A 539 -37.75 12.55 29.63
CA ILE A 539 -38.52 12.88 28.42
C ILE A 539 -39.06 14.31 28.56
N ASN A 540 -38.65 15.22 27.66
CA ASN A 540 -38.96 16.66 27.74
C ASN A 540 -40.22 17.11 26.97
N SER A 541 -41.05 16.20 26.45
CA SER A 541 -42.40 16.56 26.02
C SER A 541 -43.31 15.34 25.91
N ILE A 542 -44.52 15.44 26.49
CA ILE A 542 -45.54 14.39 26.44
C ILE A 542 -46.54 14.78 25.35
N ASN A 543 -46.59 13.99 24.28
CA ASN A 543 -47.72 14.00 23.36
C ASN A 543 -48.83 13.11 23.96
N PRO A 544 -50.06 13.61 24.21
CA PRO A 544 -51.09 12.91 25.00
C PRO A 544 -51.74 11.69 24.32
N SER A 545 -51.14 11.14 23.25
CA SER A 545 -51.74 10.07 22.44
C SER A 545 -50.85 8.83 22.26
N PHE A 546 -50.14 8.40 23.30
CA PHE A 546 -49.40 7.13 23.27
C PHE A 546 -49.81 6.18 24.39
N ARG A 547 -50.10 4.92 24.02
CA ARG A 547 -50.22 3.78 24.95
C ARG A 547 -48.83 3.19 25.16
N TRP A 548 -48.45 2.99 26.42
CA TRP A 548 -47.24 2.25 26.79
C TRP A 548 -47.61 0.80 27.12
N VAL A 549 -46.86 -0.16 26.58
CA VAL A 549 -46.90 -1.57 27.01
C VAL A 549 -45.47 -1.93 27.39
N ILE A 550 -45.22 -2.12 28.69
CA ILE A 550 -43.94 -2.64 29.17
C ILE A 550 -44.08 -4.16 29.24
N ARG A 551 -43.27 -4.89 28.46
CA ARG A 551 -43.11 -6.34 28.60
C ARG A 551 -41.72 -6.60 29.16
N SER A 552 -41.61 -7.43 30.19
CA SER A 552 -40.33 -7.97 30.64
C SER A 552 -40.40 -9.49 30.73
N ASP A 553 -39.27 -10.12 30.41
CA ASP A 553 -39.04 -11.56 30.32
C ASP A 553 -38.00 -12.05 31.36
N GLY A 554 -37.93 -11.37 32.52
CA GLY A 554 -37.03 -11.75 33.61
C GLY A 554 -37.30 -11.05 34.94
N THR A 555 -36.79 -11.64 36.02
CA THR A 555 -37.03 -11.27 37.42
C THR A 555 -36.01 -10.25 37.91
N PHE A 556 -36.40 -8.99 38.22
CA PHE A 556 -35.70 -8.11 39.18
C PHE A 556 -36.56 -6.89 39.61
N GLY A 557 -36.46 -6.54 40.90
CA GLY A 557 -36.28 -5.17 41.45
C GLY A 557 -37.42 -4.13 41.39
N THR A 558 -37.60 -3.42 42.52
CA THR A 558 -38.52 -2.28 42.73
C THR A 558 -38.37 -1.17 41.67
N LEU A 559 -39.50 -0.70 41.12
CA LEU A 559 -39.56 0.47 40.24
C LEU A 559 -39.83 1.73 41.09
N ASN A 560 -38.85 2.62 41.18
CA ASN A 560 -39.02 3.94 41.80
C ASN A 560 -39.23 4.99 40.71
N ILE A 561 -40.35 5.70 40.74
CA ILE A 561 -40.62 6.84 39.86
C ILE A 561 -40.50 8.11 40.72
N THR A 562 -39.46 8.91 40.48
CA THR A 562 -39.27 10.21 41.15
C THR A 562 -39.29 11.30 40.09
N GLY A 563 -40.19 12.28 40.22
CA GLY A 563 -40.27 13.42 39.31
C GLY A 563 -40.41 14.73 40.07
N THR A 564 -39.66 15.75 39.66
CA THR A 564 -39.82 17.14 40.10
C THR A 564 -40.48 17.90 38.95
N ILE A 565 -41.64 18.52 39.18
CA ILE A 565 -42.35 19.28 38.13
C ILE A 565 -41.86 20.73 38.13
N VAL A 566 -41.46 21.22 36.96
CA VAL A 566 -41.35 22.65 36.64
C VAL A 566 -42.25 22.90 35.44
N ASP A 567 -43.52 23.22 35.69
CA ASP A 567 -44.24 24.17 34.85
C ASP A 567 -45.44 24.78 35.59
N TRP A 568 -45.61 26.09 35.42
CA TRP A 568 -46.69 26.89 36.01
C TRP A 568 -47.81 26.98 34.99
N THR A 569 -48.89 26.21 35.17
CA THR A 569 -50.28 26.63 34.88
C THR A 569 -51.22 25.42 35.07
N THR A 570 -52.20 25.59 35.96
CA THR A 570 -53.12 24.58 36.54
C THR A 570 -52.55 23.81 37.75
N ASP A 571 -53.41 23.64 38.75
CA ASP A 571 -53.16 23.34 40.18
C ASP A 571 -51.92 22.45 40.48
N PRO A 572 -50.92 22.94 41.24
CA PRO A 572 -49.65 22.22 41.48
C PRO A 572 -49.77 20.99 42.39
N ASN A 573 -50.96 20.67 42.91
CA ASN A 573 -51.14 19.61 43.91
C ASN A 573 -51.83 18.33 43.39
N ILE A 574 -52.11 18.21 42.08
CA ILE A 574 -52.83 17.06 41.53
C ILE A 574 -52.04 16.39 40.40
N ILE A 575 -51.59 15.15 40.63
CA ILE A 575 -51.11 14.25 39.58
C ILE A 575 -52.29 13.37 39.15
N THR A 576 -52.74 13.49 37.91
CA THR A 576 -53.78 12.61 37.35
C THR A 576 -53.15 11.58 36.42
N LEU A 577 -53.07 10.32 36.87
CA LEU A 577 -52.69 9.17 36.01
C LEU A 577 -53.96 8.57 35.43
N SER A 578 -54.29 8.92 34.18
CA SER A 578 -55.59 8.59 33.60
C SER A 578 -55.70 7.19 32.98
N THR A 579 -54.63 6.39 32.92
CA THR A 579 -54.72 4.96 32.53
C THR A 579 -53.39 4.23 32.79
N LEU A 580 -53.38 3.32 33.77
CA LEU A 580 -52.30 2.34 33.94
C LEU A 580 -52.87 0.97 33.52
N VAL A 581 -52.34 0.36 32.46
CA VAL A 581 -52.80 -0.96 32.00
C VAL A 581 -51.77 -2.02 32.38
N GLY A 582 -52.11 -2.81 33.42
CA GLY A 582 -51.45 -4.07 33.79
C GLY A 582 -50.14 -3.93 34.58
N ILE A 583 -50.15 -4.42 35.82
CA ILE A 583 -48.93 -4.70 36.60
C ILE A 583 -48.75 -6.22 36.59
N TYR A 584 -47.59 -6.71 36.13
CA TYR A 584 -47.26 -8.13 36.17
C TYR A 584 -46.81 -8.55 37.58
N PRO A 585 -46.91 -9.85 37.95
CA PRO A 585 -46.53 -10.33 39.27
C PRO A 585 -45.07 -9.99 39.62
N GLY A 586 -44.85 -9.41 40.82
CA GLY A 586 -43.52 -9.15 41.36
C GLY A 586 -42.98 -7.71 41.23
N VAL A 587 -43.77 -6.76 40.71
CA VAL A 587 -43.36 -5.35 40.61
C VAL A 587 -43.83 -4.56 41.83
N HIS A 588 -42.89 -4.10 42.66
CA HIS A 588 -43.15 -3.09 43.69
C HIS A 588 -43.05 -1.69 43.08
N VAL A 589 -44.14 -0.91 43.13
CA VAL A 589 -44.16 0.49 42.71
C VAL A 589 -44.10 1.38 43.94
N ASN A 590 -43.05 2.20 44.06
CA ASN A 590 -42.93 3.17 45.13
C ASN A 590 -43.13 4.58 44.56
N ILE A 591 -44.20 5.27 44.98
CA ILE A 591 -44.52 6.63 44.55
C ILE A 591 -44.16 7.57 45.70
N VAL A 592 -43.14 8.40 45.53
CA VAL A 592 -42.71 9.38 46.52
C VAL A 592 -42.97 10.77 45.98
N GLY A 593 -43.95 11.48 46.55
CA GLY A 593 -44.32 12.85 46.16
C GLY A 593 -45.05 13.58 47.28
N ILE A 594 -45.05 14.91 47.22
CA ILE A 594 -45.74 15.81 48.15
C ILE A 594 -47.06 16.23 47.47
N GLY A 595 -48.15 15.53 47.73
CA GLY A 595 -49.47 15.82 47.13
C GLY A 595 -50.43 14.63 47.12
N ASP A 596 -51.70 14.90 46.83
CA ASP A 596 -52.76 13.89 46.76
C ASP A 596 -52.62 13.04 45.49
N VAL A 597 -52.74 11.71 45.63
CA VAL A 597 -52.69 10.75 44.51
C VAL A 597 -54.10 10.21 44.26
N ILE A 598 -54.68 10.50 43.10
CA ILE A 598 -55.96 9.94 42.67
C ILE A 598 -55.69 8.83 41.66
N ILE A 599 -55.98 7.58 42.02
CA ILE A 599 -55.87 6.42 41.12
C ILE A 599 -57.27 6.11 40.58
N GLY A 600 -57.46 6.23 39.26
CA GLY A 600 -58.67 5.78 38.59
C GLY A 600 -58.59 4.30 38.22
N ASN A 601 -59.71 3.57 38.38
CA ASN A 601 -59.99 2.17 38.02
C ASN A 601 -58.77 1.21 37.94
N VAL A 602 -58.58 0.42 38.99
CA VAL A 602 -57.69 -0.75 38.98
C VAL A 602 -58.47 -1.96 38.49
N ASP A 603 -58.05 -2.54 37.37
CA ASP A 603 -58.56 -3.83 36.89
C ASP A 603 -57.96 -4.93 37.79
N THR A 604 -58.80 -5.64 38.54
CA THR A 604 -58.37 -6.51 39.65
C THR A 604 -58.37 -7.97 39.21
N ASP A 605 -57.31 -8.39 38.52
CA ASP A 605 -56.92 -9.80 38.48
C ASP A 605 -55.75 -10.05 39.43
N THR A 606 -56.10 -10.58 40.61
CA THR A 606 -55.25 -11.26 41.62
C THR A 606 -53.94 -10.57 42.03
N ASP A 607 -54.02 -9.63 42.98
CA ASP A 607 -53.25 -9.61 44.25
C ASP A 607 -53.18 -8.19 44.88
N ILE A 608 -53.08 -8.16 46.21
CA ILE A 608 -53.21 -6.98 47.07
C ILE A 608 -51.98 -6.06 46.94
N ALA A 609 -52.18 -4.84 46.43
CA ALA A 609 -51.18 -3.78 46.50
C ALA A 609 -51.15 -3.16 47.92
N THR A 610 -50.06 -3.36 48.66
CA THR A 610 -49.83 -2.64 49.93
C THR A 610 -49.25 -1.25 49.66
N PHE A 611 -49.96 -0.20 50.08
CA PHE A 611 -49.48 1.19 50.06
C PHE A 611 -48.99 1.61 51.46
N SER A 612 -47.84 2.26 51.53
CA SER A 612 -47.33 2.90 52.76
C SER A 612 -47.16 4.40 52.49
N PRO A 613 -48.11 5.27 52.87
CA PRO A 613 -47.97 6.69 52.66
C PRO A 613 -46.87 7.28 53.57
N ALA A 614 -46.13 8.26 53.05
CA ALA A 614 -45.27 9.11 53.88
C ALA A 614 -46.13 9.95 54.84
N ALA A 615 -45.60 10.23 56.03
CA ALA A 615 -46.33 10.95 57.08
C ALA A 615 -46.87 12.31 56.57
N GLY A 616 -48.20 12.43 56.49
CA GLY A 616 -48.90 13.67 56.11
C GLY A 616 -49.81 13.60 54.87
N ALA A 617 -49.90 12.48 54.16
CA ALA A 617 -50.78 12.34 52.99
C ALA A 617 -52.17 11.74 53.36
N ASN A 618 -53.25 12.33 52.84
CA ASN A 618 -54.61 11.80 52.96
C ASN A 618 -54.91 10.88 51.77
N VAL A 619 -55.31 9.63 52.03
CA VAL A 619 -55.82 8.72 50.99
C VAL A 619 -57.34 8.77 51.02
N ALA A 620 -57.95 9.49 50.08
CA ALA A 620 -59.40 9.47 49.88
C ALA A 620 -59.75 8.34 48.89
N GLY A 621 -60.09 7.16 49.41
CA GLY A 621 -60.55 6.03 48.62
C GLY A 621 -62.07 5.89 48.62
N ALA A 622 -62.67 5.76 47.44
CA ALA A 622 -63.95 5.09 47.29
C ALA A 622 -63.78 3.60 47.63
N ALA A 623 -64.79 3.02 48.29
CA ALA A 623 -64.80 1.63 48.76
C ALA A 623 -64.45 0.63 47.64
N VAL A 624 -63.60 -0.35 47.97
CA VAL A 624 -63.40 -1.56 47.17
C VAL A 624 -63.55 -2.75 48.12
N THR A 625 -64.42 -3.68 47.73
CA THR A 625 -64.50 -5.04 48.29
C THR A 625 -63.60 -5.92 47.46
#